data_AF-A0A6N2CN24-F1
#
_entry.id   AF-A0A6N2CN24-F1
#
_cell.length_a   1.000
_cell.length_b   1.000
_cell.length_c   1.000
_cell.angle_alpha   90.00
_cell.angle_beta   90.00
_cell.angle_gamma   90.00
#
_symmetry.space_group_name_H-M   'P 1'
#
loop_
_entity.id
_entity.type
_entity.pdbx_description
1 polymer ?
#
loop_
_entity_poly.entity_id
_entity_poly.type
_entity_poly.pdbx_seq_one_letter_code
_entity_poly.pdbx_strand_id
1 'polypeptide(L)'
;MQRLVMLFFLVLLLVIFWSCASLTGFEEARTVGVGNHGISPSVNAVVVNNFFSDDDEFFYPNLDIKYRYGLTENLDLGVRASSTFNLGAFAKARLWDSEDGTIAIGGGLEFASTLGTSLETHLPLFFSYYPNDNITFNFSPRLIGLYVLDFTDEERFTYLGANTGLLIGKGNTRVGFDLGFYNSVSGSRSYLFTAGVGLKFKIVPRRD
;
A
#
# COMPACT_ATOMS: atom_id res chain seq x y z
N MET A 1 1.26 -28.90 -19.85
CA MET A 1 1.24 -27.47 -19.45
C MET A 1 0.18 -27.16 -18.40
N GLN A 2 -1.13 -27.16 -18.69
CA GLN A 2 -2.19 -26.66 -17.78
C GLN A 2 -2.03 -27.00 -16.28
N ARG A 3 -1.81 -28.29 -15.92
CA ARG A 3 -1.64 -28.68 -14.50
C ARG A 3 -0.47 -28.00 -13.80
N LEU A 4 0.63 -27.67 -14.51
CA LEU A 4 1.77 -26.95 -13.96
C LEU A 4 1.45 -25.46 -13.73
N VAL A 5 0.71 -24.83 -14.65
CA VAL A 5 0.23 -23.45 -14.51
C VAL A 5 -0.76 -23.33 -13.36
N MET A 6 -1.67 -24.31 -13.22
CA MET A 6 -2.61 -24.38 -12.11
C MET A 6 -1.90 -24.61 -10.77
N LEU A 7 -0.87 -25.46 -10.73
CA LEU A 7 -0.04 -25.64 -9.53
C LEU A 7 0.74 -24.38 -9.19
N PHE A 8 1.29 -23.66 -10.18
CA PHE A 8 1.97 -22.39 -9.98
C PHE A 8 1.01 -21.31 -9.44
N PHE A 9 -0.20 -21.19 -9.99
CA PHE A 9 -1.24 -20.29 -9.45
C PHE A 9 -1.68 -20.69 -8.03
N LEU A 10 -1.79 -21.99 -7.74
CA LEU A 10 -2.11 -22.48 -6.40
C LEU A 10 -0.98 -22.19 -5.39
N VAL A 11 0.28 -22.39 -5.79
CA VAL A 11 1.46 -22.06 -4.97
C VAL A 11 1.54 -20.54 -4.76
N LEU A 12 1.28 -19.73 -5.79
CA LEU A 12 1.17 -18.28 -5.66
C LEU A 12 0.06 -17.92 -4.65
N LEU A 13 -1.13 -18.50 -4.78
CA LEU A 13 -2.25 -18.36 -3.82
C LEU A 13 -1.94 -18.87 -2.40
N LEU A 14 -0.97 -19.77 -2.23
CA LEU A 14 -0.54 -20.26 -0.90
C LEU A 14 0.60 -19.42 -0.31
N VAL A 15 1.42 -18.78 -1.15
CA VAL A 15 2.37 -17.70 -0.80
C VAL A 15 1.64 -16.33 -0.75
N ILE A 16 0.31 -16.35 -0.71
CA ILE A 16 -0.58 -15.21 -0.54
C ILE A 16 -1.16 -15.14 0.90
N PHE A 17 -0.47 -15.79 1.87
CA PHE A 17 -0.77 -15.72 3.31
C PHE A 17 0.54 -15.79 4.17
N TRP A 18 0.56 -15.24 5.41
CA TRP A 18 1.60 -15.21 6.51
C TRP A 18 2.91 -14.31 6.39
N SER A 19 3.19 -13.10 7.01
CA SER A 19 2.67 -12.26 8.16
C SER A 19 2.21 -10.75 7.95
N CYS A 20 2.04 -9.91 9.02
CA CYS A 20 1.59 -8.46 9.16
C CYS A 20 2.25 -7.35 8.28
N ALA A 21 2.14 -6.03 8.58
CA ALA A 21 2.51 -4.95 7.65
C ALA A 21 2.64 -3.48 8.14
N SER A 22 3.16 -2.67 7.23
CA SER A 22 3.15 -1.21 7.09
C SER A 22 2.04 -0.73 6.15
N LEU A 23 1.23 0.21 6.64
CA LEU A 23 -0.22 0.08 6.49
C LEU A 23 -0.88 1.04 5.49
N THR A 24 -0.20 2.11 5.09
CA THR A 24 -0.83 3.30 4.51
C THR A 24 -0.09 3.81 3.26
N GLY A 25 -0.31 5.07 2.88
CA GLY A 25 0.17 5.65 1.64
C GLY A 25 -0.73 5.24 0.47
N PHE A 26 -1.88 5.89 0.33
CA PHE A 26 -2.71 5.81 -0.87
C PHE A 26 -1.91 6.20 -2.12
N GLU A 27 -2.27 5.61 -3.26
CA GLU A 27 -1.66 5.96 -4.53
C GLU A 27 -2.63 5.73 -5.70
N GLU A 28 -2.44 6.54 -6.73
CA GLU A 28 -3.14 6.43 -8.01
C GLU A 28 -2.46 5.38 -8.89
N ALA A 29 -3.23 4.65 -9.69
CA ALA A 29 -2.70 3.62 -10.60
C ALA A 29 -1.74 4.19 -11.66
N ARG A 30 -1.93 5.44 -12.10
CA ARG A 30 -1.03 6.11 -13.06
C ARG A 30 0.41 6.22 -12.54
N THR A 31 1.33 5.87 -13.44
CA THR A 31 2.78 6.09 -13.37
C THR A 31 3.13 7.58 -13.46
N VAL A 32 4.38 7.95 -13.23
CA VAL A 32 4.87 9.34 -13.38
C VAL A 32 5.35 9.68 -14.79
N GLY A 33 5.63 8.69 -15.65
CA GLY A 33 6.13 8.86 -17.03
C GLY A 33 7.66 8.90 -17.14
N VAL A 34 8.22 8.68 -18.34
CA VAL A 34 9.68 8.51 -18.54
C VAL A 34 10.48 9.69 -18.00
N GLY A 35 11.46 9.40 -17.14
CA GLY A 35 12.39 10.40 -16.60
C GLY A 35 11.77 11.35 -15.58
N ASN A 36 10.46 11.24 -15.32
CA ASN A 36 9.79 12.10 -14.35
C ASN A 36 10.00 11.60 -12.92
N HIS A 37 9.99 12.55 -11.99
CA HIS A 37 10.03 12.31 -10.56
C HIS A 37 8.65 12.58 -9.95
N GLY A 38 8.31 11.87 -8.87
CA GLY A 38 7.12 12.14 -8.06
C GLY A 38 7.41 12.00 -6.57
N ILE A 39 6.82 12.88 -5.78
CA ILE A 39 7.01 12.95 -4.33
C ILE A 39 5.62 12.97 -3.68
N SER A 40 5.45 12.16 -2.64
CA SER A 40 4.18 12.04 -1.92
C SER A 40 4.43 11.83 -0.42
N PRO A 41 4.58 12.90 0.38
CA PRO A 41 4.37 12.84 1.83
C PRO A 41 2.91 12.47 2.14
N SER A 42 2.69 11.73 3.21
CA SER A 42 1.36 11.45 3.75
C SER A 42 1.37 11.36 5.26
N VAL A 43 0.37 11.98 5.91
CA VAL A 43 0.14 11.83 7.36
C VAL A 43 -0.92 10.77 7.56
N ASN A 44 -0.57 9.75 8.31
CA ASN A 44 -1.30 8.49 8.38
C ASN A 44 -1.61 8.17 9.84
N ALA A 45 -2.85 7.75 10.13
CA ALA A 45 -3.25 7.32 11.46
C ALA A 45 -3.79 5.88 11.40
N VAL A 46 -3.20 5.04 12.25
CA VAL A 46 -3.48 3.61 12.34
C VAL A 46 -4.21 3.34 13.65
N VAL A 47 -5.28 2.56 13.57
CA VAL A 47 -6.00 2.00 14.72
C VAL A 47 -5.89 0.48 14.63
N VAL A 48 -5.35 -0.15 15.68
CA VAL A 48 -5.28 -1.60 15.82
C VAL A 48 -6.17 -2.05 16.97
N ASN A 49 -7.19 -2.85 16.66
CA ASN A 49 -8.15 -3.37 17.65
C ASN A 49 -8.15 -4.91 17.67
N ASN A 50 -8.28 -5.47 18.87
CA ASN A 50 -8.62 -6.89 19.05
C ASN A 50 -10.13 -7.03 19.28
N PHE A 51 -10.87 -7.50 18.28
CA PHE A 51 -12.33 -7.72 18.34
C PHE A 51 -12.81 -8.75 19.41
N PHE A 52 -11.88 -9.30 20.20
CA PHE A 52 -12.12 -10.34 21.20
C PHE A 52 -11.58 -9.97 22.61
N SER A 53 -11.12 -8.73 22.81
CA SER A 53 -10.67 -8.21 24.11
C SER A 53 -10.94 -6.71 24.19
N ASP A 54 -11.80 -6.28 25.12
CA ASP A 54 -12.37 -4.92 25.13
C ASP A 54 -11.42 -3.79 25.59
N ASP A 55 -10.21 -4.11 26.09
CA ASP A 55 -9.40 -3.19 26.88
C ASP A 55 -8.27 -2.43 26.15
N ASP A 56 -7.83 -2.86 24.95
CA ASP A 56 -6.66 -2.28 24.24
C ASP A 56 -6.98 -1.83 22.79
N GLU A 57 -7.20 -0.53 22.59
CA GLU A 57 -7.14 0.15 21.28
C GLU A 57 -5.78 0.86 21.13
N PHE A 58 -4.97 0.45 20.15
CA PHE A 58 -3.68 1.10 19.88
C PHE A 58 -3.76 2.08 18.71
N PHE A 59 -3.75 3.37 19.02
CA PHE A 59 -3.63 4.45 18.05
C PHE A 59 -2.17 4.79 17.75
N TYR A 60 -1.78 4.77 16.46
CA TYR A 60 -0.42 5.04 16.03
C TYR A 60 -0.35 6.04 14.86
N PRO A 61 0.17 7.27 15.07
CA PRO A 61 0.40 8.24 13.99
C PRO A 61 1.75 7.99 13.30
N ASN A 62 1.73 8.00 11.97
CA ASN A 62 2.90 7.82 11.09
C ASN A 62 2.96 8.96 10.06
N LEU A 63 4.15 9.51 9.83
CA LEU A 63 4.44 10.38 8.69
C LEU A 63 5.29 9.62 7.68
N ASP A 64 4.69 9.26 6.55
CA ASP A 64 5.36 8.60 5.43
C ASP A 64 5.83 9.63 4.39
N ILE A 65 6.97 9.37 3.74
CA ILE A 65 7.37 10.00 2.48
C ILE A 65 7.67 8.94 1.41
N LYS A 66 6.97 9.02 0.28
CA LYS A 66 7.26 8.25 -0.92
C LYS A 66 7.97 9.11 -1.97
N TYR A 67 8.96 8.52 -2.64
CA TYR A 67 9.59 9.03 -3.85
C TYR A 67 9.43 8.02 -4.98
N ARG A 68 9.17 8.49 -6.19
CA ARG A 68 9.01 7.69 -7.41
C ARG A 68 9.79 8.29 -8.58
N TYR A 69 10.30 7.43 -9.45
CA TYR A 69 10.97 7.75 -10.70
C TYR A 69 10.42 6.86 -11.82
N GLY A 70 9.96 7.45 -12.92
CA GLY A 70 9.41 6.72 -14.05
C GLY A 70 10.52 6.16 -14.94
N LEU A 71 10.74 4.86 -14.86
CA LEU A 71 11.72 4.14 -15.68
C LEU A 71 11.20 3.92 -17.11
N THR A 72 9.89 3.71 -17.25
CA THR A 72 9.18 3.73 -18.54
C THR A 72 7.83 4.42 -18.37
N GLU A 73 7.13 4.70 -19.48
CA GLU A 73 5.74 5.19 -19.42
C GLU A 73 4.83 4.27 -18.59
N ASN A 74 5.12 2.97 -18.55
CA ASN A 74 4.32 1.98 -17.84
C ASN A 74 5.02 1.39 -16.61
N LEU A 75 6.13 1.96 -16.12
CA LEU A 75 6.87 1.44 -14.97
C LEU A 75 7.48 2.56 -14.12
N ASP A 76 6.96 2.74 -12.91
CA ASP A 76 7.62 3.50 -11.84
C ASP A 76 8.53 2.55 -11.05
N LEU A 77 9.71 3.03 -10.63
CA LEU A 77 10.43 2.55 -9.46
C LEU A 77 10.32 3.59 -8.34
N GLY A 78 10.40 3.18 -7.07
CA GLY A 78 10.27 4.09 -5.95
C GLY A 78 10.86 3.59 -4.65
N VAL A 79 10.95 4.50 -3.68
CA VAL A 79 11.31 4.22 -2.29
C VAL A 79 10.34 4.92 -1.34
N ARG A 80 10.21 4.37 -0.13
CA ARG A 80 9.39 4.90 0.96
C ARG A 80 10.22 4.91 2.23
N ALA A 81 10.08 5.97 3.02
CA ALA A 81 10.56 6.04 4.39
C ALA A 81 9.42 6.54 5.30
N SER A 82 9.39 6.07 6.55
CA SER A 82 8.38 6.46 7.55
C SER A 82 9.01 7.11 8.78
N SER A 83 8.21 7.82 9.58
CA SER A 83 8.60 8.27 10.93
C SER A 83 8.73 7.12 11.94
N THR A 84 8.44 5.90 11.51
CA THR A 84 8.42 4.66 12.31
C THR A 84 9.73 3.86 12.13
N PHE A 85 10.69 4.42 11.38
CA PHE A 85 11.93 3.81 10.91
C PHE A 85 11.74 2.62 9.96
N ASN A 86 10.64 2.61 9.20
CA ASN A 86 10.50 1.71 8.06
C ASN A 86 11.17 2.32 6.82
N LEU A 87 11.81 1.47 6.01
CA LEU A 87 12.46 1.84 4.76
C LEU A 87 12.21 0.78 3.70
N GLY A 88 11.58 1.17 2.58
CA GLY A 88 11.19 0.26 1.52
C GLY A 88 11.50 0.73 0.11
N ALA A 89 11.52 -0.22 -0.81
CA ALA A 89 11.69 -0.03 -2.25
C ALA A 89 10.59 -0.78 -3.00
N PHE A 90 10.06 -0.18 -4.07
CA PHE A 90 8.94 -0.75 -4.83
C PHE A 90 9.03 -0.46 -6.32
N ALA A 91 8.29 -1.24 -7.10
CA ALA A 91 8.01 -1.04 -8.51
C ALA A 91 6.49 -1.00 -8.73
N LYS A 92 6.02 -0.22 -9.71
CA LYS A 92 4.60 -0.17 -10.11
C LYS A 92 4.48 -0.19 -11.63
N ALA A 93 3.87 -1.24 -12.16
CA ALA A 93 3.61 -1.45 -13.57
C ALA A 93 2.16 -1.07 -13.93
N ARG A 94 1.98 -0.11 -14.86
CA ARG A 94 0.68 0.24 -15.44
C ARG A 94 0.27 -0.85 -16.43
N LEU A 95 -0.85 -1.52 -16.17
CA LEU A 95 -1.35 -2.65 -16.97
C LEU A 95 -2.36 -2.20 -18.03
N TRP A 96 -3.17 -1.20 -17.71
CA TRP A 96 -4.19 -0.63 -18.60
C TRP A 96 -4.39 0.84 -18.26
N ASP A 97 -4.65 1.68 -19.27
CA ASP A 97 -4.94 3.10 -19.12
C ASP A 97 -5.95 3.55 -20.18
N SER A 98 -6.76 4.53 -19.81
CA SER A 98 -7.83 5.13 -20.62
C SER A 98 -8.13 6.54 -20.10
N GLU A 99 -9.06 7.24 -20.74
CA GLU A 99 -9.56 8.53 -20.26
C GLU A 99 -10.25 8.36 -18.89
N ASP A 100 -11.24 7.47 -18.83
CA ASP A 100 -12.05 7.18 -17.64
C ASP A 100 -11.29 6.47 -16.50
N GLY A 101 -10.26 5.67 -16.78
CA GLY A 101 -9.63 4.84 -15.74
C GLY A 101 -8.27 4.24 -16.05
N THR A 102 -7.58 3.81 -15.01
CA THR A 102 -6.25 3.18 -15.06
C THR A 102 -6.20 1.98 -14.10
N ILE A 103 -5.52 0.91 -14.51
CA ILE A 103 -5.20 -0.26 -13.66
C ILE A 103 -3.69 -0.47 -13.64
N ALA A 104 -3.14 -0.72 -12.45
CA ALA A 104 -1.74 -1.05 -12.25
C ALA A 104 -1.56 -2.15 -11.20
N ILE A 105 -0.39 -2.79 -11.23
CA ILE A 105 0.08 -3.71 -10.19
C ILE A 105 1.41 -3.19 -9.65
N GLY A 106 1.67 -3.35 -8.36
CA GLY A 106 2.97 -3.09 -7.78
C GLY A 106 3.56 -4.31 -7.08
N GLY A 107 4.86 -4.26 -6.86
CA GLY A 107 5.60 -5.17 -6.00
C GLY A 107 6.61 -4.39 -5.18
N GLY A 108 6.78 -4.70 -3.90
CA GLY A 108 7.72 -3.97 -3.04
C GLY A 108 8.23 -4.78 -1.87
N LEU A 109 9.34 -4.30 -1.30
CA LEU A 109 9.94 -4.77 -0.06
C LEU A 109 10.08 -3.58 0.90
N GLU A 110 9.70 -3.75 2.17
CA GLU A 110 9.88 -2.73 3.20
C GLU A 110 10.50 -3.36 4.44
N PHE A 111 11.65 -2.87 4.90
CA PHE A 111 12.20 -3.24 6.19
C PHE A 111 11.49 -2.41 7.25
N ALA A 112 10.88 -3.07 8.24
CA ALA A 112 10.19 -2.44 9.34
C ALA A 112 10.92 -2.73 10.67
N SER A 113 10.91 -1.73 11.56
CA SER A 113 11.68 -1.75 12.82
C SER A 113 10.82 -1.45 14.05
N THR A 114 9.63 -0.88 13.84
CA THR A 114 8.80 -0.26 14.90
C THR A 114 8.30 -1.23 15.96
N LEU A 115 8.10 -2.50 15.59
CA LEU A 115 7.56 -3.57 16.44
C LEU A 115 8.49 -4.79 16.45
N GLY A 116 9.81 -4.55 16.28
CA GLY A 116 10.82 -5.57 16.06
C GLY A 116 11.34 -5.59 14.62
N THR A 117 12.52 -6.16 14.42
CA THR A 117 13.17 -6.21 13.10
C THR A 117 12.41 -7.15 12.18
N SER A 118 11.94 -6.65 11.04
CA SER A 118 11.13 -7.42 10.11
C SER A 118 11.31 -6.97 8.66
N LEU A 119 11.03 -7.89 7.73
CA LEU A 119 10.99 -7.62 6.30
C LEU A 119 9.56 -7.85 5.78
N GLU A 120 9.04 -6.91 5.03
CA GLU A 120 7.73 -6.97 4.39
C GLU A 120 7.83 -7.22 2.87
N THR A 121 6.82 -7.88 2.30
CA THR A 121 6.58 -8.07 0.87
C THR A 121 5.20 -7.53 0.50
N HIS A 122 5.14 -6.50 -0.35
CA HIS A 122 3.85 -5.92 -0.79
C HIS A 122 3.49 -6.34 -2.21
N LEU A 123 2.22 -6.69 -2.42
CA LEU A 123 1.60 -6.94 -3.73
C LEU A 123 0.28 -6.13 -3.86
N PRO A 124 0.35 -4.80 -4.08
CA PRO A 124 -0.82 -3.98 -4.38
C PRO A 124 -1.32 -4.17 -5.82
N LEU A 125 -2.64 -4.26 -5.97
CA LEU A 125 -3.34 -3.84 -7.18
C LEU A 125 -3.82 -2.40 -6.99
N PHE A 126 -3.84 -1.61 -8.06
CA PHE A 126 -4.34 -0.24 -8.06
C PHE A 126 -5.38 -0.07 -9.17
N PHE A 127 -6.53 0.50 -8.81
CA PHE A 127 -7.60 0.88 -9.71
C PHE A 127 -7.88 2.37 -9.50
N SER A 128 -7.85 3.18 -10.56
CA SER A 128 -8.20 4.60 -10.51
C SER A 128 -9.27 4.92 -11.55
N TYR A 129 -10.29 5.67 -11.14
CA TYR A 129 -11.40 6.15 -11.98
C TYR A 129 -11.48 7.68 -11.94
N TYR A 130 -11.61 8.30 -13.13
CA TYR A 130 -11.49 9.74 -13.40
C TYR A 130 -12.80 10.31 -13.94
N PRO A 131 -13.84 10.51 -13.11
CA PRO A 131 -15.10 11.11 -13.58
C PRO A 131 -14.95 12.57 -14.04
N ASN A 132 -13.80 13.20 -13.79
CA ASN A 132 -13.35 14.42 -14.46
C ASN A 132 -11.85 14.65 -14.15
N ASP A 133 -11.29 15.65 -14.83
CA ASP A 133 -9.89 16.06 -14.74
C ASP A 133 -9.45 16.53 -13.33
N ASN A 134 -10.35 16.74 -12.37
CA ASN A 134 -10.06 17.24 -11.01
C ASN A 134 -10.27 16.23 -9.86
N ILE A 135 -11.01 15.15 -10.09
CA ILE A 135 -11.39 14.15 -9.08
C ILE A 135 -10.89 12.77 -9.52
N THR A 136 -10.36 11.97 -8.59
CA THR A 136 -10.09 10.54 -8.85
C THR A 136 -10.58 9.69 -7.69
N PHE A 137 -11.36 8.66 -8.01
CA PHE A 137 -11.67 7.58 -7.08
C PHE A 137 -10.60 6.50 -7.23
N ASN A 138 -9.98 6.09 -6.12
CA ASN A 138 -8.92 5.09 -6.12
C ASN A 138 -9.36 3.91 -5.25
N PHE A 139 -9.19 2.69 -5.75
CA PHE A 139 -9.34 1.46 -5.00
C PHE A 139 -8.03 0.67 -5.08
N SER A 140 -7.53 0.20 -3.94
CA SER A 140 -6.26 -0.52 -3.86
C SER A 140 -6.36 -1.68 -2.88
N PRO A 141 -6.79 -2.88 -3.32
CA PRO A 141 -6.58 -4.10 -2.56
C PRO A 141 -5.08 -4.44 -2.61
N ARG A 142 -4.46 -4.47 -1.44
CA ARG A 142 -3.04 -4.78 -1.26
C ARG A 142 -2.91 -5.98 -0.35
N LEU A 143 -2.17 -6.96 -0.83
CA LEU A 143 -1.69 -8.04 0.00
C LEU A 143 -0.31 -7.68 0.54
N ILE A 144 -0.06 -7.99 1.80
CA ILE A 144 1.24 -7.76 2.44
C ILE A 144 1.61 -8.98 3.25
N GLY A 145 2.86 -9.41 3.07
CA GLY A 145 3.54 -10.35 3.92
C GLY A 145 4.59 -9.70 4.79
N LEU A 146 4.85 -10.30 5.95
CA LEU A 146 5.94 -9.96 6.86
C LEU A 146 6.65 -11.21 7.35
N TYR A 147 7.95 -11.06 7.49
CA TYR A 147 8.90 -12.03 7.99
C TYR A 147 9.60 -11.37 9.17
N VAL A 148 9.21 -11.73 10.39
CA VAL A 148 9.91 -11.30 11.62
C VAL A 148 11.30 -11.93 11.58
N LEU A 149 12.34 -11.13 11.81
CA LEU A 149 13.74 -11.52 11.73
C LEU A 149 14.40 -11.70 13.10
N ASP A 150 13.67 -11.44 14.18
CA ASP A 150 14.09 -11.69 15.56
C ASP A 150 13.61 -13.07 16.04
N PHE A 151 14.36 -13.71 16.94
CA PHE A 151 14.25 -15.15 17.22
C PHE A 151 13.97 -15.46 18.71
N THR A 152 12.72 -15.81 19.05
CA THR A 152 12.44 -16.74 20.16
C THR A 152 11.15 -17.54 19.97
N ASP A 153 10.03 -16.90 19.64
CA ASP A 153 8.70 -17.52 19.68
C ASP A 153 7.98 -17.56 18.31
N GLU A 154 7.16 -18.59 18.09
CA GLU A 154 6.44 -18.80 16.83
C GLU A 154 5.12 -18.01 16.72
N GLU A 155 4.99 -16.88 17.42
CA GLU A 155 3.76 -16.08 17.37
C GLU A 155 3.56 -15.44 15.99
N ARG A 156 2.41 -15.77 15.39
CA ARG A 156 2.04 -15.42 14.02
C ARG A 156 0.56 -15.03 14.05
N PHE A 157 0.24 -13.87 13.52
CA PHE A 157 -1.04 -13.18 13.67
C PHE A 157 -1.56 -12.78 12.29
N THR A 158 -2.70 -13.30 11.84
CA THR A 158 -3.32 -12.81 10.59
C THR A 158 -3.92 -11.45 10.83
N TYR A 159 -3.84 -10.55 9.86
CA TYR A 159 -4.52 -9.26 9.96
C TYR A 159 -5.50 -9.07 8.81
N LEU A 160 -6.65 -8.49 9.12
CA LEU A 160 -7.58 -7.96 8.13
C LEU A 160 -7.63 -6.45 8.28
N GLY A 161 -7.44 -5.76 7.16
CA GLY A 161 -7.33 -4.31 7.11
C GLY A 161 -8.29 -3.64 6.15
N ALA A 162 -8.67 -2.42 6.51
CA ALA A 162 -9.23 -1.45 5.59
C ALA A 162 -8.53 -0.12 5.78
N ASN A 163 -8.31 0.64 4.71
CA ASN A 163 -7.91 2.03 4.83
C ASN A 163 -8.74 2.96 3.93
N THR A 164 -8.79 4.23 4.31
CA THR A 164 -9.48 5.29 3.57
C THR A 164 -8.65 6.56 3.63
N GLY A 165 -8.63 7.36 2.56
CA GLY A 165 -7.71 8.50 2.52
C GLY A 165 -7.97 9.55 1.44
N LEU A 166 -7.32 10.69 1.61
CA LEU A 166 -7.42 11.86 0.74
C LEU A 166 -6.06 12.24 0.15
N LEU A 167 -5.96 12.27 -1.19
CA LEU A 167 -4.77 12.71 -1.92
C LEU A 167 -5.00 14.12 -2.51
N ILE A 168 -4.25 15.11 -2.05
CA ILE A 168 -4.38 16.50 -2.50
C ILE A 168 -3.13 16.90 -3.30
N GLY A 169 -3.30 17.31 -4.56
CA GLY A 169 -2.18 17.81 -5.36
C GLY A 169 -2.33 17.69 -6.88
N LYS A 170 -1.34 18.19 -7.62
CA LYS A 170 -1.36 18.29 -9.09
C LYS A 170 -0.08 17.71 -9.69
N GLY A 171 -0.23 16.96 -10.78
CA GLY A 171 0.90 16.27 -11.42
C GLY A 171 1.53 15.25 -10.48
N ASN A 172 2.82 15.39 -10.22
CA ASN A 172 3.62 14.39 -9.51
C ASN A 172 3.91 14.75 -8.05
N THR A 173 3.51 15.95 -7.59
CA THR A 173 3.59 16.37 -6.18
C THR A 173 2.21 16.31 -5.54
N ARG A 174 2.08 15.53 -4.46
CA ARG A 174 0.81 15.19 -3.81
C ARG A 174 1.02 15.07 -2.30
N VAL A 175 0.01 15.37 -1.51
CA VAL A 175 -0.01 15.17 -0.05
C VAL A 175 -1.14 14.20 0.27
N GLY A 176 -0.85 13.16 1.06
CA GLY A 176 -1.83 12.17 1.52
C GLY A 176 -2.28 12.38 2.96
N PHE A 177 -3.50 11.96 3.25
CA PHE A 177 -4.07 11.89 4.60
C PHE A 177 -4.87 10.60 4.70
N ASP A 178 -4.33 9.58 5.38
CA ASP A 178 -4.89 8.22 5.36
C ASP A 178 -5.25 7.74 6.77
N LEU A 179 -6.42 7.10 6.92
CA LEU A 179 -6.85 6.39 8.11
C LEU A 179 -6.87 4.89 7.81
N GLY A 180 -6.26 4.08 8.67
CA GLY A 180 -6.22 2.63 8.52
C GLY A 180 -6.69 1.90 9.78
N PHE A 181 -7.55 0.91 9.60
CA PHE A 181 -8.14 0.09 10.64
C PHE A 181 -7.72 -1.36 10.45
N TYR A 182 -7.11 -1.96 11.47
CA TYR A 182 -6.53 -3.31 11.38
C TYR A 182 -6.93 -4.14 12.59
N ASN A 183 -7.23 -5.40 12.33
CA ASN A 183 -7.72 -6.31 13.35
C ASN A 183 -6.94 -7.62 13.26
N SER A 184 -6.46 -8.10 14.41
CA SER A 184 -5.88 -9.44 14.50
C SER A 184 -6.99 -10.48 14.32
N VAL A 185 -6.74 -11.45 13.46
CA VAL A 185 -7.61 -12.59 13.15
C VAL A 185 -6.86 -13.83 13.60
N SER A 186 -7.46 -14.59 14.52
CA SER A 186 -6.84 -15.78 15.10
C SER A 186 -6.58 -16.85 14.04
N GLY A 187 -5.32 -17.20 13.87
CA GLY A 187 -4.86 -18.21 12.93
C GLY A 187 -3.36 -18.40 13.06
N SER A 188 -2.85 -19.57 12.67
CA SER A 188 -1.41 -19.81 12.59
C SER A 188 -0.78 -19.08 11.39
N ARG A 189 -1.46 -19.14 10.23
CA ARG A 189 -1.50 -18.11 9.17
C ARG A 189 -1.28 -16.67 9.66
N SER A 190 -0.77 -15.74 8.84
CA SER A 190 -0.39 -14.42 9.37
C SER A 190 -0.54 -13.18 8.44
N TYR A 191 -0.96 -13.26 7.16
CA TYR A 191 -0.85 -12.07 6.24
C TYR A 191 -1.75 -10.91 6.66
N LEU A 192 -1.34 -9.69 6.29
CA LEU A 192 -2.28 -8.62 6.11
C LEU A 192 -2.86 -8.63 4.69
N PHE A 193 -4.15 -8.90 4.57
CA PHE A 193 -4.93 -8.40 3.44
C PHE A 193 -5.54 -7.04 3.83
N THR A 194 -5.24 -5.98 3.07
CA THR A 194 -5.85 -4.66 3.27
C THR A 194 -6.54 -4.17 1.99
N ALA A 195 -7.71 -3.56 2.14
CA ALA A 195 -8.47 -2.96 1.04
C ALA A 195 -8.63 -1.44 1.26
N GLY A 196 -8.14 -0.64 0.31
CA GLY A 196 -8.17 0.81 0.40
C GLY A 196 -9.13 1.50 -0.56
N VAL A 197 -9.93 2.45 -0.09
CA VAL A 197 -10.70 3.41 -0.92
C VAL A 197 -10.26 4.85 -0.67
N GLY A 198 -9.85 5.60 -1.69
CA GLY A 198 -9.27 6.94 -1.51
C GLY A 198 -9.65 7.94 -2.59
N LEU A 199 -9.94 9.17 -2.18
CA LEU A 199 -10.31 10.27 -3.08
C LEU A 199 -9.12 11.18 -3.36
N LYS A 200 -8.91 11.55 -4.62
CA LYS A 200 -7.90 12.54 -5.02
C LYS A 200 -8.56 13.83 -5.49
N PHE A 201 -8.03 14.96 -5.03
CA PHE A 201 -8.44 16.30 -5.44
C PHE A 201 -7.27 17.07 -6.03
N LYS A 202 -7.43 17.51 -7.28
CA LYS A 202 -6.47 18.36 -8.00
C LYS A 202 -6.78 19.83 -7.71
N ILE A 203 -6.15 20.38 -6.67
CA ILE A 203 -6.21 21.82 -6.44
C ILE A 203 -5.46 22.53 -7.57
N VAL A 204 -6.21 23.28 -8.38
CA VAL A 204 -5.66 24.21 -9.36
C VAL A 204 -5.81 25.61 -8.76
N PRO A 205 -4.71 26.36 -8.54
CA PRO A 205 -4.82 27.76 -8.12
C PRO A 205 -5.65 28.54 -9.14
N ARG A 206 -6.55 29.38 -8.64
CA ARG A 206 -7.28 30.34 -9.49
C ARG A 206 -6.25 31.28 -10.11
N ARG A 207 -6.31 31.47 -11.43
CA ARG A 207 -5.63 32.58 -12.09
C ARG A 207 -6.60 33.76 -12.02
N ASP A 208 -6.35 34.59 -11.03
CA ASP A 208 -6.94 35.92 -10.88
C ASP A 208 -6.09 36.95 -11.67
#